data_AF-A0A376VV62-F1
#
_entry.id   AF-A0A376VV62-F1
#
_cell.length_a   1.000
_cell.length_b   1.000
_cell.length_c   1.000
_cell.angle_alpha   90.00
_cell.angle_beta   90.00
_cell.angle_gamma   90.00
#
_symmetry.space_group_name_H-M   'P 1'
#
loop_
_entity.id
_entity.type
_entity.pdbx_description
1 polymer ?
#
loop_
_entity_poly.entity_id
_entity_poly.type
_entity_poly.pdbx_seq_one_letter_code
_entity_poly.pdbx_strand_id
1 'polypeptide(L)'
;MSHLKDPTTQYYTGEYPKQKQPTPGIQAKMTPVPDCGEKTYVGSGRLKDRKALVTGGDSGIGRAAAIAYAREGADVAISYLPVEEEDAQDVKKIIEECGRKAVLLPGDLSDEKFARSLVHEAHKALGGLDIMALVAGKQVAIPDIADLTSEQFQKTFAINVFALFWLTQEAIPCYRKVQVSSPLPQSRHTSQARIYWTMRLRRRQF
;
A
#
# COMPACT_ATOMS: atom_id res chain seq x y z
N MET A 1 -35.44 -9.96 10.88
CA MET A 1 -34.46 -10.98 10.43
C MET A 1 -33.09 -10.45 10.76
N SER A 2 -32.22 -11.19 11.45
CA SER A 2 -30.88 -10.68 11.75
C SER A 2 -30.09 -10.59 10.44
N HIS A 3 -29.56 -9.41 10.14
CA HIS A 3 -28.67 -9.17 9.00
C HIS A 3 -27.24 -9.72 9.24
N LEU A 4 -27.08 -10.60 10.23
CA LEU A 4 -25.80 -11.21 10.60
C LEU A 4 -25.49 -12.32 9.60
N LYS A 5 -24.35 -12.20 8.93
CA LYS A 5 -23.81 -13.22 8.04
C LYS A 5 -22.85 -14.11 8.83
N ASP A 6 -22.89 -15.41 8.57
CA ASP A 6 -21.90 -16.35 9.10
C ASP A 6 -20.57 -16.18 8.35
N PRO A 7 -19.48 -15.75 9.01
CA PRO A 7 -18.20 -15.53 8.33
C PRO A 7 -17.57 -16.82 7.80
N THR A 8 -17.95 -17.99 8.31
CA THR A 8 -17.39 -19.29 7.86
C THR A 8 -17.85 -19.70 6.46
N THR A 9 -18.97 -19.13 6.00
CA THR A 9 -19.58 -19.43 4.69
C THR A 9 -19.77 -18.18 3.83
N GLN A 10 -19.26 -17.03 4.27
CA GLN A 10 -19.42 -15.74 3.59
C GLN A 10 -18.67 -15.66 2.25
N TYR A 11 -17.58 -16.41 2.11
CA TYR A 11 -16.74 -16.47 0.92
C TYR A 11 -16.67 -17.91 0.37
N TYR A 12 -15.90 -18.11 -0.69
CA TYR A 12 -15.76 -19.43 -1.32
C TYR A 12 -15.20 -20.47 -0.34
N THR A 13 -15.91 -21.59 -0.18
CA THR A 13 -15.56 -22.70 0.72
C THR A 13 -15.26 -24.02 -0.01
N GLY A 14 -15.31 -24.01 -1.34
CA GLY A 14 -15.01 -25.19 -2.15
C GLY A 14 -13.50 -25.44 -2.31
N GLU A 15 -13.17 -26.51 -3.03
CA GLU A 15 -11.78 -26.79 -3.42
C GLU A 15 -11.34 -25.91 -4.59
N TYR A 16 -10.18 -25.26 -4.46
CA TYR A 16 -9.61 -24.47 -5.55
C TYR A 16 -9.09 -25.36 -6.68
N PRO A 17 -9.45 -25.09 -7.95
CA PRO A 17 -8.84 -25.75 -9.09
C PRO A 17 -7.32 -25.53 -9.11
N LYS A 18 -6.55 -26.58 -9.43
CA LYS A 18 -5.11 -26.44 -9.67
C LYS A 18 -4.89 -25.47 -10.83
N GLN A 19 -4.15 -24.42 -10.57
CA GLN A 19 -3.84 -23.37 -11.54
C GLN A 19 -2.44 -22.81 -11.26
N LYS A 20 -1.74 -22.37 -12.31
CA LYS A 20 -0.40 -21.80 -12.20
C LYS A 20 -0.23 -20.71 -13.25
N GLN A 21 0.44 -19.63 -12.87
CA GLN A 21 0.84 -18.55 -13.76
C GLN A 21 2.32 -18.21 -13.51
N PRO A 22 3.03 -17.64 -14.49
CA PRO A 22 4.32 -16.98 -14.22
C PRO A 22 4.15 -15.84 -13.21
N THR A 23 5.12 -15.64 -12.32
CA THR A 23 5.16 -14.49 -11.40
C THR A 23 5.24 -13.17 -12.21
N PRO A 24 4.51 -12.11 -11.83
CA PRO A 24 3.71 -11.96 -10.62
C PRO A 24 2.31 -12.60 -10.68
N GLY A 25 1.82 -12.93 -11.88
CA GLY A 25 0.49 -13.47 -12.12
C GLY A 25 -0.51 -12.36 -12.47
N ILE A 26 -1.61 -12.73 -13.12
CA ILE A 26 -2.71 -11.81 -13.45
C ILE A 26 -3.94 -12.30 -12.69
N GLN A 27 -4.46 -11.47 -11.79
CA GLN A 27 -5.60 -11.78 -10.93
C GLN A 27 -6.85 -12.12 -11.75
N ALA A 28 -7.11 -11.36 -12.82
CA ALA A 28 -8.25 -11.59 -13.70
C ALA A 28 -8.28 -13.00 -14.34
N LYS A 29 -7.13 -13.71 -14.36
CA LYS A 29 -7.00 -15.07 -14.91
C LYS A 29 -7.12 -16.18 -13.86
N MET A 30 -7.39 -15.83 -12.60
CA MET A 30 -7.60 -16.80 -11.52
C MET A 30 -9.00 -17.41 -11.56
N THR A 31 -9.15 -18.61 -11.01
CA THR A 31 -10.45 -19.27 -10.82
C THR A 31 -10.60 -19.77 -9.37
N PRO A 32 -11.51 -19.20 -8.56
CA PRO A 32 -12.25 -17.97 -8.82
C PRO A 32 -11.33 -16.73 -8.83
N VAL A 33 -11.78 -15.67 -9.50
CA VAL A 33 -11.15 -14.34 -9.34
C VAL A 33 -11.36 -13.89 -7.89
N PRO A 34 -10.31 -13.45 -7.18
CA PRO A 34 -10.42 -12.89 -5.84
C PRO A 34 -11.45 -11.75 -5.76
N ASP A 35 -12.27 -11.77 -4.71
CA ASP A 35 -13.13 -10.64 -4.33
C ASP A 35 -12.29 -9.63 -3.55
N CYS A 36 -12.02 -8.47 -4.15
CA CYS A 36 -11.28 -7.38 -3.53
C CYS A 36 -12.22 -6.30 -2.99
N GLY A 37 -13.52 -6.59 -2.85
CA GLY A 37 -14.50 -5.67 -2.34
C GLY A 37 -15.15 -4.78 -3.39
N GLU A 38 -14.94 -5.05 -4.68
CA GLU A 38 -15.49 -4.28 -5.81
C GLU A 38 -17.00 -4.08 -5.72
N LYS A 39 -17.73 -5.00 -5.11
CA LYS A 39 -19.20 -4.93 -4.98
C LYS A 39 -19.68 -4.74 -3.55
N THR A 40 -18.82 -4.92 -2.55
CA THR A 40 -19.25 -5.09 -1.16
C THR A 40 -18.77 -3.97 -0.22
N TYR A 41 -17.60 -3.37 -0.48
CA TYR A 41 -17.09 -2.31 0.40
C TYR A 41 -17.88 -1.01 0.21
N VAL A 42 -18.43 -0.43 1.28
CA VAL A 42 -19.13 0.86 1.22
C VAL A 42 -18.38 1.87 2.07
N GLY A 43 -17.97 2.97 1.45
CA GLY A 43 -17.26 4.05 2.14
C GLY A 43 -18.16 4.88 3.04
N SER A 44 -17.55 5.56 4.01
CA SER A 44 -18.20 6.44 4.98
C SER A 44 -17.51 7.81 5.11
N GLY A 45 -16.59 8.14 4.19
CA GLY A 45 -15.88 9.41 4.13
C GLY A 45 -14.72 9.53 5.11
N ARG A 46 -14.20 8.41 5.63
CA ARG A 46 -13.16 8.41 6.68
C ARG A 46 -11.79 8.89 6.19
N LEU A 47 -11.55 8.85 4.89
CA LEU A 47 -10.30 9.25 4.25
C LEU A 47 -10.52 10.40 3.27
N LYS A 48 -11.55 11.22 3.50
CA LYS A 48 -11.88 12.35 2.64
C LYS A 48 -10.65 13.22 2.37
N ASP A 49 -10.37 13.40 1.07
CA ASP A 49 -9.31 14.24 0.51
C ASP A 49 -7.87 13.83 0.85
N ARG A 50 -7.69 12.62 1.41
CA ARG A 50 -6.38 12.00 1.65
C ARG A 50 -5.70 11.61 0.34
N LYS A 51 -4.37 11.45 0.39
CA LYS A 51 -3.52 11.15 -0.77
C LYS A 51 -2.70 9.89 -0.47
N ALA A 52 -3.08 8.78 -1.11
CA ALA A 52 -2.52 7.47 -0.83
C ALA A 52 -1.63 6.94 -1.95
N LEU A 53 -0.50 6.34 -1.59
CA LEU A 53 0.28 5.46 -2.45
C LEU A 53 0.10 4.01 -1.97
N VAL A 54 -0.26 3.11 -2.88
CA VAL A 54 -0.39 1.67 -2.62
C VAL A 54 0.55 0.90 -3.54
N THR A 55 1.56 0.21 -2.99
CA THR A 55 2.39 -0.70 -3.81
C THR A 55 1.73 -2.07 -3.91
N GLY A 56 1.81 -2.73 -5.06
CA GLY A 56 1.01 -3.94 -5.36
C GLY A 56 -0.48 -3.62 -5.40
N GLY A 57 -0.84 -2.41 -5.85
CA GLY A 57 -2.21 -1.91 -5.82
C GLY A 57 -3.08 -2.39 -6.98
N ASP A 58 -2.50 -3.10 -7.95
CA ASP A 58 -3.14 -3.71 -9.11
C ASP A 58 -4.02 -4.92 -8.74
N SER A 59 -3.62 -5.70 -7.72
CA SER A 59 -4.23 -6.98 -7.38
C SER A 59 -4.24 -7.26 -5.87
N GLY A 60 -4.97 -8.33 -5.50
CA GLY A 60 -5.05 -8.89 -4.16
C GLY A 60 -5.40 -7.89 -3.06
N ILE A 61 -4.57 -7.89 -2.02
CA ILE A 61 -4.77 -7.07 -0.82
C ILE A 61 -4.55 -5.58 -1.12
N GLY A 62 -3.58 -5.24 -1.97
CA GLY A 62 -3.32 -3.86 -2.35
C GLY A 62 -4.47 -3.27 -3.16
N ARG A 63 -5.04 -4.04 -4.10
CA ARG A 63 -6.29 -3.70 -4.81
C ARG A 63 -7.44 -3.44 -3.86
N ALA A 64 -7.67 -4.34 -2.89
CA ALA A 64 -8.74 -4.16 -1.91
C ALA A 64 -8.55 -2.89 -1.07
N ALA A 65 -7.30 -2.60 -0.66
CA ALA A 65 -6.98 -1.37 0.05
C ALA A 65 -7.20 -0.12 -0.82
N ALA A 66 -6.77 -0.14 -2.08
CA ALA A 66 -6.94 0.96 -3.03
C ALA A 66 -8.44 1.27 -3.28
N ILE A 67 -9.27 0.25 -3.48
CA ILE A 67 -10.72 0.37 -3.64
C ILE A 67 -11.34 0.98 -2.37
N ALA A 68 -10.99 0.44 -1.20
CA ALA A 68 -11.49 0.95 0.07
C ALA A 68 -11.09 2.41 0.31
N TYR A 69 -9.85 2.78 0.01
CA TYR A 69 -9.35 4.15 0.15
C TYR A 69 -10.08 5.13 -0.76
N ALA A 70 -10.29 4.77 -2.02
CA ALA A 70 -11.06 5.59 -2.95
C ALA A 70 -12.51 5.79 -2.49
N ARG A 71 -13.18 4.71 -2.05
CA ARG A 71 -14.55 4.79 -1.51
C ARG A 71 -14.64 5.61 -0.22
N GLU A 72 -13.60 5.59 0.59
CA GLU A 72 -13.50 6.45 1.78
C GLU A 72 -13.12 7.90 1.46
N GLY A 73 -12.87 8.23 0.19
CA GLY A 73 -12.72 9.59 -0.32
C GLY A 73 -11.27 10.03 -0.57
N ALA A 74 -10.31 9.11 -0.64
CA ALA A 74 -8.91 9.42 -0.95
C ALA A 74 -8.63 9.40 -2.46
N ASP A 75 -7.70 10.24 -2.91
CA ASP A 75 -7.04 10.02 -4.21
C ASP A 75 -5.93 8.99 -4.05
N VAL A 76 -5.77 8.11 -5.05
CA VAL A 76 -4.95 6.91 -4.92
C VAL A 76 -3.98 6.79 -6.10
N ALA A 77 -2.69 6.70 -5.79
CA ALA A 77 -1.66 6.21 -6.69
C ALA A 77 -1.40 4.73 -6.41
N ILE A 78 -1.29 3.91 -7.45
CA ILE A 78 -0.89 2.50 -7.34
C ILE A 78 0.39 2.24 -8.10
N SER A 79 1.27 1.42 -7.52
CA SER A 79 2.48 0.91 -8.16
C SER A 79 2.42 -0.60 -8.28
N TYR A 80 2.92 -1.12 -9.40
CA TYR A 80 2.78 -2.51 -9.86
C TYR A 80 3.83 -2.78 -10.95
N LEU A 81 4.01 -4.02 -11.40
CA LEU A 81 4.91 -4.31 -12.53
C LEU A 81 4.19 -4.08 -13.87
N PRO A 82 4.89 -3.63 -14.94
CA PRO A 82 4.25 -3.37 -16.24
C PRO A 82 3.45 -4.52 -16.83
N VAL A 83 3.78 -5.77 -16.46
CA VAL A 83 3.07 -6.96 -16.95
C VAL A 83 1.66 -7.09 -16.36
N GLU A 84 1.36 -6.39 -15.26
CA GLU A 84 0.09 -6.39 -14.52
C GLU A 84 -0.84 -5.23 -14.95
N GLU A 85 -0.51 -4.54 -16.05
CA GLU A 85 -1.25 -3.35 -16.53
C GLU A 85 -2.76 -3.60 -16.71
N GLU A 86 -3.14 -4.81 -17.14
CA GLU A 86 -4.55 -5.21 -17.27
C GLU A 86 -5.30 -5.08 -15.93
N ASP A 87 -4.77 -5.67 -14.86
CA ASP A 87 -5.37 -5.60 -13.53
C ASP A 87 -5.33 -4.15 -12.97
N ALA A 88 -4.25 -3.40 -13.24
CA ALA A 88 -4.11 -2.02 -12.79
C ALA A 88 -5.14 -1.07 -13.43
N GLN A 89 -5.47 -1.25 -14.71
CA GLN A 89 -6.49 -0.45 -15.40
C GLN A 89 -7.90 -0.70 -14.83
N ASP A 90 -8.20 -1.93 -14.40
CA ASP A 90 -9.45 -2.23 -13.69
C ASP A 90 -9.55 -1.46 -12.37
N VAL A 91 -8.47 -1.45 -11.58
CA VAL A 91 -8.42 -0.69 -10.32
C VAL A 91 -8.55 0.80 -10.56
N LYS A 92 -7.87 1.33 -11.58
CA LYS A 92 -7.99 2.74 -12.00
C LYS A 92 -9.44 3.11 -12.25
N LYS A 93 -10.15 2.31 -13.05
CA LYS A 93 -11.56 2.55 -13.38
C LYS A 93 -12.42 2.61 -12.12
N ILE A 94 -12.23 1.70 -11.18
CA ILE A 94 -12.99 1.68 -9.92
C ILE A 94 -12.72 2.93 -9.06
N ILE A 95 -11.46 3.37 -8.99
CA ILE A 95 -11.09 4.59 -8.26
C ILE A 95 -11.76 5.82 -8.90
N GLU A 96 -11.72 5.91 -10.23
CA GLU A 96 -12.34 7.01 -10.99
C GLU A 96 -13.88 7.01 -10.86
N GLU A 97 -14.52 5.84 -10.84
CA GLU A 97 -15.96 5.68 -10.56
C GLU A 97 -16.34 6.18 -9.15
N CYS A 98 -15.42 6.17 -8.19
CA CYS A 98 -15.62 6.78 -6.87
C CYS A 98 -15.49 8.32 -6.88
N GLY A 99 -15.26 8.93 -8.05
CA GLY A 99 -15.03 10.36 -8.20
C GLY A 99 -13.67 10.83 -7.67
N ARG A 100 -12.71 9.91 -7.53
CA ARG A 100 -11.37 10.20 -7.00
C ARG A 100 -10.32 10.11 -8.10
N LYS A 101 -9.17 10.76 -7.87
CA LYS A 101 -8.05 10.71 -8.80
C LYS A 101 -7.29 9.40 -8.67
N ALA A 102 -7.09 8.71 -9.80
CA ALA A 102 -6.25 7.54 -9.92
C ALA A 102 -4.92 7.88 -10.61
N VAL A 103 -3.80 7.35 -10.11
CA VAL A 103 -2.47 7.48 -10.74
C VAL A 103 -1.83 6.10 -10.84
N LEU A 104 -1.38 5.75 -12.03
CA LEU A 104 -0.70 4.48 -12.31
C LEU A 104 0.81 4.72 -12.43
N LEU A 105 1.60 4.01 -11.63
CA LEU A 105 3.06 4.16 -11.55
C LEU A 105 3.75 2.79 -11.67
N PRO A 106 3.80 2.20 -12.89
CA PRO A 106 4.40 0.90 -13.09
C PRO A 106 5.94 0.94 -12.97
N GLY A 107 6.52 -0.06 -12.32
CA GLY A 107 7.98 -0.26 -12.25
C GLY A 107 8.42 -1.30 -11.22
N ASP A 108 9.72 -1.65 -11.23
CA ASP A 108 10.29 -2.71 -10.38
C ASP A 108 10.85 -2.11 -9.08
N LEU A 109 10.22 -2.43 -7.95
CA LEU A 109 10.65 -1.97 -6.63
C LEU A 109 11.99 -2.51 -6.15
N SER A 110 12.54 -3.54 -6.80
CA SER A 110 13.91 -3.97 -6.52
C SER A 110 14.98 -3.03 -7.10
N ASP A 111 14.60 -2.12 -8.00
CA ASP A 111 15.45 -1.02 -8.44
C ASP A 111 15.32 0.13 -7.44
N GLU A 112 16.43 0.43 -6.75
CA GLU A 112 16.49 1.52 -5.76
C GLU A 112 16.13 2.89 -6.36
N LYS A 113 16.56 3.19 -7.59
CA LYS A 113 16.28 4.49 -8.21
C LYS A 113 14.79 4.63 -8.46
N PHE A 114 14.14 3.59 -8.95
CA PHE A 114 12.69 3.57 -9.14
C PHE A 114 11.95 3.67 -7.81
N ALA A 115 12.30 2.83 -6.83
CA ALA A 115 11.66 2.85 -5.51
C ALA A 115 11.75 4.24 -4.86
N ARG A 116 12.88 4.93 -5.01
CA ARG A 116 13.03 6.31 -4.52
C ARG A 116 12.20 7.31 -5.32
N SER A 117 12.22 7.26 -6.65
CA SER A 117 11.46 8.20 -7.48
C SER A 117 9.95 8.06 -7.31
N LEU A 118 9.46 6.84 -7.04
CA LEU A 118 8.05 6.51 -6.90
C LEU A 118 7.32 7.41 -5.88
N VAL A 119 7.93 7.67 -4.73
CA VAL A 119 7.34 8.54 -3.69
C VAL A 119 7.15 9.97 -4.20
N HIS A 120 8.16 10.50 -4.89
CA HIS A 120 8.15 11.86 -5.43
C HIS A 120 7.15 12.00 -6.58
N GLU A 121 7.07 10.99 -7.44
CA GLU A 121 6.11 10.92 -8.55
C GLU A 121 4.68 10.85 -8.03
N ALA A 122 4.40 9.99 -7.05
CA ALA A 122 3.09 9.90 -6.40
C ALA A 122 2.71 11.22 -5.71
N HIS A 123 3.63 11.81 -4.93
CA HIS A 123 3.42 13.08 -4.25
C HIS A 123 3.08 14.21 -5.24
N LYS A 124 3.86 14.32 -6.32
CA LYS A 124 3.64 15.33 -7.37
C LYS A 124 2.30 15.11 -8.08
N ALA A 125 2.00 13.88 -8.49
CA ALA A 125 0.79 13.57 -9.24
C ALA A 125 -0.47 13.77 -8.41
N LEU A 126 -0.45 13.42 -7.12
CA LEU A 126 -1.61 13.56 -6.23
C LEU A 126 -1.75 14.97 -5.62
N GLY A 127 -0.71 15.81 -5.71
CA GLY A 127 -0.65 17.12 -5.07
C GLY A 127 -0.39 17.05 -3.55
N GLY A 128 0.25 15.98 -3.10
CA GLY A 128 0.50 15.65 -1.71
C GLY A 128 0.61 14.14 -1.50
N LEU A 129 1.12 13.73 -0.34
CA LEU A 129 1.13 12.33 0.07
C LEU A 129 0.99 12.28 1.60
N ASP A 130 0.07 11.45 2.09
CA ASP A 130 -0.18 11.31 3.53
C ASP A 130 -0.60 9.89 3.95
N ILE A 131 -0.73 8.94 3.01
CA ILE A 131 -0.92 7.51 3.28
C ILE A 131 0.05 6.72 2.38
N MET A 132 0.72 5.73 2.96
CA MET A 132 1.41 4.68 2.21
C MET A 132 0.96 3.31 2.71
N ALA A 133 0.40 2.51 1.83
CA ALA A 133 0.16 1.09 2.03
C ALA A 133 1.19 0.32 1.20
N LEU A 134 2.21 -0.23 1.88
CA LEU A 134 3.32 -0.94 1.24
C LEU A 134 3.01 -2.43 1.22
N VAL A 135 2.33 -2.89 0.17
CA VAL A 135 1.75 -4.24 0.09
C VAL A 135 2.48 -5.13 -0.92
N ALA A 136 3.18 -4.56 -1.89
CA ALA A 136 3.96 -5.32 -2.88
C ALA A 136 4.91 -6.31 -2.20
N GLY A 137 5.00 -7.52 -2.74
CA GLY A 137 5.85 -8.57 -2.20
C GLY A 137 6.16 -9.66 -3.22
N LYS A 138 7.33 -10.26 -3.07
CA LYS A 138 7.73 -11.47 -3.79
C LYS A 138 7.68 -12.67 -2.87
N GLN A 139 7.05 -13.74 -3.34
CA GLN A 139 7.03 -15.04 -2.68
C GLN A 139 7.22 -16.15 -3.72
N VAL A 140 8.22 -17.00 -3.51
CA VAL A 140 8.46 -18.19 -4.34
C VAL A 140 8.76 -19.34 -3.39
N ALA A 141 7.92 -20.36 -3.40
CA ALA A 141 8.07 -21.51 -2.51
C ALA A 141 9.17 -22.43 -3.03
N ILE A 142 10.18 -22.69 -2.21
CA ILE A 142 11.24 -23.67 -2.45
C ILE A 142 11.22 -24.68 -1.29
N PRO A 143 10.92 -25.97 -1.54
CA PRO A 143 10.80 -26.96 -0.47
C PRO A 143 12.13 -27.27 0.24
N ASP A 144 13.24 -27.25 -0.49
CA ASP A 144 14.57 -27.57 0.03
C ASP A 144 15.50 -26.35 -0.04
N ILE A 145 16.16 -26.01 1.07
CA ILE A 145 17.10 -24.88 1.12
C ILE A 145 18.27 -25.04 0.15
N ALA A 146 18.65 -26.27 -0.22
CA ALA A 146 19.71 -26.51 -1.20
C ALA A 146 19.38 -25.96 -2.61
N ASP A 147 18.09 -25.85 -2.94
CA ASP A 147 17.62 -25.30 -4.22
C ASP A 147 17.42 -23.78 -4.19
N LEU A 148 17.55 -23.16 -3.01
CA LEU A 148 17.36 -21.72 -2.85
C LEU A 148 18.59 -20.96 -3.33
N THR A 149 18.49 -20.38 -4.53
CA THR A 149 19.58 -19.59 -5.09
C THR A 149 19.77 -18.26 -4.36
N SER A 150 21.02 -17.79 -4.30
CA SER A 150 21.35 -16.45 -3.80
C SER A 150 20.59 -15.35 -4.54
N GLU A 151 20.37 -15.50 -5.86
CA GLU A 151 19.60 -14.56 -6.67
C GLU A 151 18.16 -14.45 -6.18
N GLN A 152 17.48 -15.58 -5.97
CA GLN A 152 16.11 -15.57 -5.44
C GLN A 152 16.07 -14.95 -4.04
N PHE A 153 17.01 -15.32 -3.17
CA PHE A 153 17.10 -14.79 -1.82
C PHE A 153 17.26 -13.26 -1.84
N GLN A 154 18.24 -12.76 -2.60
CA GLN A 154 18.49 -11.32 -2.74
C GLN A 154 17.32 -10.57 -3.35
N LYS A 155 16.71 -11.09 -4.42
CA LYS A 155 15.54 -10.46 -5.06
C LYS A 155 14.35 -10.38 -4.10
N THR A 156 14.15 -11.39 -3.27
CA THR A 156 13.09 -11.38 -2.24
C THR A 156 13.33 -10.29 -1.20
N PHE A 157 14.56 -10.15 -0.70
CA PHE A 157 14.92 -9.06 0.23
C PHE A 157 14.87 -7.67 -0.43
N ALA A 158 15.27 -7.55 -1.69
CA ALA A 158 15.22 -6.30 -2.43
C ALA A 158 13.78 -5.75 -2.49
N ILE A 159 12.81 -6.60 -2.82
CA ILE A 159 11.40 -6.20 -2.93
C ILE A 159 10.76 -6.04 -1.55
N ASN A 160 10.97 -6.99 -0.63
CA ASN A 160 10.17 -7.05 0.60
C ASN A 160 10.76 -6.22 1.75
N VAL A 161 12.07 -5.91 1.70
CA VAL A 161 12.80 -5.25 2.79
C VAL A 161 13.48 -3.97 2.32
N PHE A 162 14.27 -4.01 1.25
CA PHE A 162 15.01 -2.84 0.80
C PHE A 162 14.09 -1.78 0.19
N ALA A 163 13.11 -2.18 -0.62
CA ALA A 163 12.10 -1.26 -1.14
C ALA A 163 11.33 -0.57 0.00
N LEU A 164 10.92 -1.32 1.03
CA LEU A 164 10.29 -0.75 2.23
C LEU A 164 11.17 0.34 2.86
N PHE A 165 12.46 0.07 3.01
CA PHE A 165 13.43 1.04 3.52
C PHE A 165 13.55 2.28 2.62
N TRP A 166 13.74 2.10 1.31
CA TRP A 166 13.91 3.21 0.36
C TRP A 166 12.67 4.09 0.29
N LEU A 167 11.49 3.48 0.15
CA LEU A 167 10.21 4.16 0.09
C LEU A 167 9.93 4.95 1.37
N THR A 168 10.14 4.33 2.54
CA THR A 168 9.90 5.02 3.82
C THR A 168 10.89 6.15 4.05
N GLN A 169 12.17 5.99 3.67
CA GLN A 169 13.17 7.04 3.77
C GLN A 169 12.79 8.28 2.95
N GLU A 170 12.33 8.10 1.71
CA GLU A 170 11.88 9.20 0.83
C GLU A 170 10.55 9.82 1.28
N ALA A 171 9.69 9.06 1.95
CA ALA A 171 8.37 9.55 2.37
C ALA A 171 8.41 10.49 3.58
N ILE A 172 9.35 10.29 4.51
CA ILE A 172 9.44 11.08 5.75
C ILE A 172 9.54 12.60 5.48
N PRO A 173 10.35 13.08 4.52
CA PRO A 173 10.35 14.49 4.13
C PRO A 173 9.08 14.95 3.42
N CYS A 174 8.44 14.08 2.63
CA CYS A 174 7.25 14.39 1.83
C CYS A 174 5.96 14.45 2.64
N TYR A 175 5.89 13.74 3.78
CA TYR A 175 4.73 13.76 4.64
C TYR A 175 4.52 15.14 5.28
N ARG A 176 3.33 15.68 5.03
CA ARG A 176 2.89 16.93 5.63
C ARG A 176 2.84 16.73 7.15
N LYS A 177 3.63 17.51 7.89
CA LYS A 177 3.44 17.61 9.34
C LYS A 177 2.03 18.14 9.58
N VAL A 178 1.17 17.32 10.19
CA VAL A 178 -0.08 17.83 10.76
C VAL A 178 0.32 18.83 11.83
N GLN A 179 0.06 20.11 11.61
CA GLN A 179 0.05 21.07 12.71
C GLN A 179 -1.12 20.66 13.61
N VAL A 180 -0.82 20.03 14.74
CA VAL A 180 -1.82 19.76 15.76
C VAL A 180 -2.26 21.13 16.31
N SER A 181 -3.39 21.64 15.83
CA SER A 181 -4.04 22.84 16.34
C SER A 181 -4.81 22.52 17.63
N SER A 182 -4.08 22.15 18.68
CA SER A 182 -4.43 22.37 20.10
C SER A 182 -3.45 21.61 20.99
N PRO A 183 -2.90 22.22 22.05
CA PRO A 183 -2.33 21.43 23.12
C PRO A 183 -3.49 20.66 23.77
N LEU A 184 -3.34 19.34 23.88
CA LEU A 184 -4.13 18.53 24.82
C LEU A 184 -4.25 19.30 26.15
N PRO A 185 -5.43 19.34 26.80
CA PRO A 185 -5.57 19.98 28.10
C PRO A 185 -4.47 19.46 29.02
N GLN A 186 -3.59 20.36 29.47
CA GLN A 186 -2.49 20.03 30.34
C GLN A 186 -3.07 19.43 31.63
N SER A 187 -3.07 18.11 31.76
CA SER A 187 -3.18 17.49 33.06
C SER A 187 -1.93 17.91 33.83
N ARG A 188 -2.14 18.72 34.87
CA ARG A 188 -1.10 19.06 35.85
C ARG A 188 -0.61 17.74 36.44
N HIS A 189 0.51 17.22 35.96
CA HIS A 189 1.42 16.25 36.61
C HIS A 189 2.25 15.59 35.50
N THR A 190 3.41 16.15 35.17
CA THR A 190 4.67 15.42 34.88
C THR A 190 5.74 16.43 34.47
N SER A 191 6.56 16.89 35.43
CA SER A 191 7.66 17.83 35.20
C SER A 191 8.95 17.19 34.66
N GLN A 192 8.94 15.93 34.22
CA GLN A 192 10.18 15.22 33.84
C GLN A 192 10.36 14.96 32.32
N ALA A 193 9.31 15.08 31.50
CA ALA A 193 9.42 14.82 30.06
C ALA A 193 9.99 16.00 29.22
N ARG A 194 10.26 17.15 29.84
CA ARG A 194 10.68 18.39 29.13
C ARG A 194 12.18 18.47 28.81
N ILE A 195 13.02 17.59 29.37
CA ILE A 195 14.48 17.68 29.22
C ILE A 195 14.99 16.96 27.95
N TYR A 196 14.30 15.91 27.49
CA TYR A 196 14.75 15.12 26.34
C TYR A 196 14.48 15.78 24.98
N TRP A 197 13.50 16.69 24.88
CA TRP A 197 13.13 17.32 23.60
C TRP A 197 13.97 18.53 23.23
N THR A 198 14.51 19.28 24.20
CA THR A 198 15.35 20.46 23.94
C THR A 198 16.78 20.10 23.53
N MET A 199 17.28 18.91 23.89
CA MET A 199 18.66 18.50 23.56
C MET A 199 18.83 18.03 22.10
N ARG A 200 17.77 17.53 21.44
CA ARG A 200 17.88 17.04 20.05
C ARG A 200 17.93 18.16 19.00
N LEU A 201 17.53 19.39 19.37
CA LEU A 201 17.56 20.56 18.48
C LEU A 201 18.91 21.29 18.45
N ARG A 202 19.85 20.99 19.36
CA ARG A 202 21.20 21.60 19.36
C ARG A 202 22.29 20.77 18.68
N ARG A 203 22.00 19.56 18.19
CA ARG A 203 22.99 18.69 17.51
C ARG A 203 22.91 18.68 15.99
N ARG A 204 22.26 19.69 15.37
CA ARG A 204 22.24 19.88 13.91
C ARG A 204 22.84 21.22 13.46
N GLN A 205 23.68 21.81 14.28
CA GLN A 205 24.56 22.90 13.90
C GLN A 205 25.96 22.59 14.45
N PHE A 206 26.61 21.58 13.88
CA PHE A 206 28.06 21.41 13.72
C PHE A 206 28.27 20.29 12.71
#